data_AF-A0A0F9N7G7-F1
#
_entry.id   AF-A0A0F9N7G7-F1
#
_cell.length_a   1.000
_cell.length_b   1.000
_cell.length_c   1.000
_cell.angle_alpha   90.00
_cell.angle_beta   90.00
_cell.angle_gamma   90.00
#
_symmetry.space_group_name_H-M   'P 1'
#
loop_
_entity.id
_entity.type
_entity.pdbx_description
1 polymer ?
#
loop_
_entity_poly.entity_id
_entity_poly.type
_entity_poly.pdbx_seq_one_letter_code
_entity_poly.pdbx_strand_id
1 'polypeptide(L)'
;MAESVLKLSTLIDRPTIIIDDVSYGIRSPDELSVLDHYRLGSQGKKLDALMDEPELDDEGEKKLSTLLHAITDFIMVDVPADVRVKLSDAMRTEIAEVFTTLPLRKHLTALTKEITTTEAATRKAMADLPATEATAEE
;
A
#
# COMPACT_ATOMS: atom_id res chain seq x y z
N MET A 1 -32.86 -9.15 -18.10
CA MET A 1 -32.20 -8.16 -17.24
C MET A 1 -33.14 -6.97 -17.13
N ALA A 2 -33.62 -6.66 -15.93
CA ALA A 2 -34.61 -5.60 -15.74
C ALA A 2 -33.89 -4.25 -15.78
N GLU A 3 -34.28 -3.39 -16.71
CA GLU A 3 -33.77 -2.02 -16.80
C GLU A 3 -34.35 -1.20 -15.64
N SER A 4 -33.49 -0.59 -14.84
CA SER A 4 -33.88 0.18 -13.66
C SER A 4 -34.72 1.40 -14.03
N VAL A 5 -35.88 1.56 -13.38
CA VAL A 5 -36.84 2.64 -13.64
C VAL A 5 -36.33 4.02 -13.18
N LEU A 6 -35.44 4.06 -12.18
CA LEU A 6 -34.87 5.28 -11.63
C LEU A 6 -33.37 5.37 -11.93
N LYS A 7 -32.96 6.40 -12.67
CA LYS A 7 -31.57 6.77 -12.90
C LYS A 7 -31.34 8.17 -12.32
N LEU A 8 -30.55 8.25 -11.25
CA LEU A 8 -30.13 9.50 -10.64
C LEU A 8 -28.65 9.71 -10.97
N SER A 9 -28.32 10.83 -11.59
CA SER A 9 -26.95 11.27 -11.82
C SER A 9 -26.58 12.30 -10.76
N THR A 10 -25.56 12.03 -9.95
CA THR A 10 -25.01 13.00 -9.01
C THR A 10 -23.98 13.88 -9.73
N LEU A 11 -23.75 15.09 -9.21
CA LEU A 11 -22.78 16.02 -9.80
C LEU A 11 -21.32 15.56 -9.60
N ILE A 12 -21.12 14.56 -8.72
CA ILE A 12 -19.82 13.99 -8.37
C ILE A 12 -19.87 12.51 -8.72
N ASP A 13 -18.93 12.09 -9.55
CA ASP A 13 -18.68 10.68 -9.86
C ASP A 13 -17.64 10.13 -8.89
N ARG A 14 -18.05 9.18 -8.06
CA ARG A 14 -17.16 8.49 -7.12
C ARG A 14 -16.43 7.35 -7.83
N PRO A 15 -15.10 7.21 -7.64
CA PRO A 15 -14.43 5.97 -7.99
C PRO A 15 -15.07 4.80 -7.23
N THR A 16 -15.11 3.62 -7.85
CA THR A 16 -15.63 2.41 -7.22
C THR A 16 -14.57 1.33 -7.18
N ILE A 17 -14.58 0.55 -6.10
CA ILE A 17 -13.79 -0.66 -5.95
C ILE A 17 -14.73 -1.83 -5.70
N ILE A 18 -14.26 -3.03 -6.01
CA ILE A 18 -15.00 -4.26 -5.77
C ILE A 18 -14.25 -5.05 -4.72
N ILE A 19 -14.91 -5.38 -3.61
CA ILE A 19 -14.39 -6.25 -2.55
C ILE A 19 -15.44 -7.34 -2.34
N ASP A 20 -15.04 -8.62 -2.41
CA ASP A 20 -15.95 -9.77 -2.29
C ASP A 20 -17.20 -9.65 -3.20
N ASP A 21 -17.01 -9.29 -4.47
CA ASP A 21 -18.07 -9.07 -5.48
C ASP A 21 -19.08 -7.94 -5.15
N VAL A 22 -18.85 -7.17 -4.09
CA VAL A 22 -19.65 -6.02 -3.72
C VAL A 22 -18.95 -4.73 -4.15
N SER A 23 -19.67 -3.86 -4.84
CA SER A 23 -19.17 -2.55 -5.25
C SER A 23 -19.28 -1.56 -4.09
N TYR A 24 -18.15 -0.97 -3.72
CA TYR A 24 -18.03 0.08 -2.72
C TYR A 24 -17.52 1.37 -3.35
N GLY A 25 -17.99 2.50 -2.83
CA GLY A 25 -17.53 3.81 -3.25
C GLY A 25 -16.24 4.22 -2.55
N ILE A 26 -15.40 4.94 -3.27
CA ILE A 26 -14.30 5.72 -2.72
C ILE A 26 -14.68 7.20 -2.83
N ARG A 27 -14.33 8.00 -1.83
CA ARG A 27 -14.49 9.46 -1.92
C ARG A 27 -13.71 10.02 -3.10
N SER A 28 -14.29 10.95 -3.85
CA SER A 28 -13.51 11.79 -4.76
C SER A 28 -12.71 12.83 -3.95
N PRO A 29 -11.51 13.23 -4.40
CA PRO A 29 -10.81 14.39 -3.84
C PRO A 29 -11.69 15.66 -3.77
N ASP A 30 -12.62 15.84 -4.71
CA ASP A 30 -13.54 16.99 -4.75
C ASP A 30 -14.56 16.99 -3.60
N GLU A 31 -14.70 15.87 -2.88
CA GLU A 31 -15.59 15.75 -1.72
C GLU A 31 -14.91 16.16 -0.41
N LEU A 32 -13.60 16.40 -0.42
CA LEU A 32 -12.84 16.73 0.78
C LEU A 32 -12.98 18.21 1.14
N SER A 33 -13.20 18.48 2.43
CA SER A 33 -13.05 19.84 2.93
C SER A 33 -11.59 20.27 2.91
N VAL A 34 -11.33 21.57 3.01
CA VAL A 34 -9.94 22.10 3.14
C VAL A 34 -9.22 21.49 4.35
N LEU A 35 -9.95 21.25 5.45
CA LEU A 35 -9.39 20.62 6.64
C LEU A 35 -9.05 19.15 6.40
N ASP A 36 -9.89 18.43 5.66
CA ASP A 36 -9.64 17.04 5.31
C ASP A 36 -8.44 16.91 4.36
N HIS A 37 -8.33 17.80 3.37
CA HIS A 37 -7.14 17.88 2.53
C HIS A 37 -5.87 18.11 3.34
N TYR A 38 -5.90 19.04 4.30
CA TYR A 38 -4.75 19.30 5.16
C TYR A 38 -4.38 18.08 6.01
N ARG A 39 -5.38 17.42 6.61
CA ARG A 39 -5.18 16.21 7.42
C ARG A 39 -4.61 15.06 6.59
N LEU A 40 -5.22 14.78 5.46
CA LEU A 40 -4.80 13.71 4.56
C LEU A 40 -3.40 13.97 4.01
N GLY A 41 -3.09 15.22 3.62
CA GLY A 41 -1.75 15.62 3.20
C GLY A 41 -0.71 15.49 4.32
N SER A 42 -1.07 15.77 5.58
CA SER A 42 -0.18 15.54 6.72
C SER A 42 0.08 14.06 6.97
N GLN A 43 -0.95 13.21 6.84
CA GLN A 43 -0.81 11.76 6.98
C GLN A 43 0.00 11.15 5.82
N GLY A 44 -0.25 11.59 4.58
CA GLY A 44 0.51 11.17 3.40
C GLY A 44 2.00 11.45 3.55
N LYS A 45 2.38 12.67 3.98
CA LYS A 45 3.80 13.01 4.23
C LYS A 45 4.47 12.11 5.27
N LYS A 46 3.73 11.68 6.30
CA LYS A 46 4.25 10.76 7.32
C LYS A 46 4.39 9.35 6.77
N LEU A 47 3.44 8.92 5.93
CA LEU A 47 3.50 7.65 5.23
C LEU A 47 4.72 7.62 4.30
N ASP A 48 4.90 8.65 3.46
CA ASP A 48 6.04 8.79 2.55
C ASP A 48 7.37 8.75 3.32
N ALA A 49 7.48 9.48 4.43
CA ALA A 49 8.68 9.48 5.25
C ALA A 49 9.04 8.09 5.80
N LEU A 50 8.05 7.28 6.18
CA LEU A 50 8.28 5.90 6.63
C LEU A 50 8.59 4.97 5.45
N MET A 51 8.00 5.20 4.28
CA MET A 51 8.27 4.40 3.07
C MET A 51 9.64 4.67 2.47
N ASP A 52 10.21 5.85 2.72
CA ASP A 52 11.56 6.24 2.29
C ASP A 52 12.66 5.72 3.23
N GLU A 53 12.31 5.13 4.39
CA GLU A 53 13.31 4.50 5.26
C GLU A 53 13.81 3.18 4.64
N PRO A 54 15.14 2.96 4.57
CA PRO A 54 15.71 1.79 3.91
C PRO A 54 15.41 0.48 4.64
N GLU A 55 15.28 0.54 5.97
CA GLU A 55 14.88 -0.59 6.82
C GLU A 55 13.95 -0.04 7.90
N LEU A 56 12.79 -0.66 8.05
CA LEU A 56 11.84 -0.39 9.14
C LEU A 56 12.02 -1.45 10.22
N ASP A 57 12.04 -1.01 11.47
CA ASP A 57 11.90 -1.93 12.61
C ASP A 57 10.42 -2.32 12.81
N ASP A 58 10.16 -3.29 13.69
CA ASP A 58 8.81 -3.75 14.03
C ASP A 58 7.85 -2.61 14.44
N GLU A 59 8.38 -1.51 14.99
CA GLU A 59 7.60 -0.34 15.37
C GLU A 59 7.25 0.53 14.14
N GLY A 60 8.22 0.73 13.25
CA GLY A 60 8.07 1.40 11.96
C GLY A 60 7.06 0.70 11.07
N GLU A 61 7.12 -0.62 10.94
CA GLU A 61 6.14 -1.41 10.18
C GLU A 61 4.71 -1.23 10.72
N LYS A 62 4.53 -1.29 12.04
CA LYS A 62 3.23 -1.08 12.68
C LYS A 62 2.71 0.33 12.47
N LYS A 63 3.57 1.35 12.55
CA LYS A 63 3.20 2.74 12.29
C LYS A 63 2.78 2.95 10.85
N LEU A 64 3.52 2.36 9.89
CA LEU A 64 3.21 2.41 8.47
C LEU A 64 1.83 1.79 8.20
N SER A 65 1.62 0.57 8.69
CA SER A 65 0.34 -0.14 8.59
C SER A 65 -0.80 0.68 9.19
N THR A 66 -0.62 1.21 10.41
CA THR A 66 -1.63 2.04 11.09
C THR A 66 -2.00 3.29 10.29
N LEU A 67 -1.01 3.98 9.71
CA LEU A 67 -1.26 5.16 8.88
C LEU A 67 -2.01 4.81 7.61
N LEU A 68 -1.61 3.73 6.94
CA LEU A 68 -2.28 3.24 5.74
C LEU A 68 -3.74 2.86 6.04
N HIS A 69 -4.00 2.20 7.17
CA HIS A 69 -5.36 1.86 7.62
C HIS A 69 -6.18 3.12 7.87
N ALA A 70 -5.62 4.10 8.58
CA ALA A 70 -6.31 5.36 8.85
C ALA A 70 -6.67 6.14 7.58
N ILE A 71 -5.76 6.19 6.61
CA ILE A 71 -5.98 6.84 5.30
C ILE A 71 -7.09 6.10 4.53
N THR A 72 -6.96 4.78 4.40
CA THR A 72 -7.89 3.97 3.60
C THR A 72 -9.29 3.91 4.21
N ASP A 73 -9.40 3.82 5.53
CA ASP A 73 -10.69 3.84 6.23
C ASP A 73 -11.41 5.20 6.12
N PHE A 74 -10.65 6.28 5.92
CA PHE A 74 -11.22 7.61 5.70
C PHE A 74 -11.78 7.78 4.28
N ILE A 75 -11.11 7.24 3.28
CA ILE A 75 -11.49 7.38 1.86
C ILE A 75 -12.55 6.35 1.42
N MET A 76 -12.60 5.17 2.04
CA MET A 76 -13.61 4.16 1.76
C MET A 76 -14.97 4.58 2.31
N VAL A 77 -16.02 4.44 1.50
CA VAL A 77 -17.39 4.81 1.86
C VAL A 77 -18.23 3.55 2.07
N ASP A 78 -18.92 3.46 3.21
CA ASP A 78 -19.87 2.41 3.56
C ASP A 78 -19.33 0.97 3.52
N VAL A 79 -18.00 0.80 3.53
CA VAL A 79 -17.37 -0.52 3.69
C VAL A 79 -17.49 -0.97 5.15
N PRO A 80 -18.16 -2.10 5.45
CA PRO A 80 -18.34 -2.56 6.82
C PRO A 80 -17.03 -3.12 7.41
N ALA A 81 -16.92 -3.10 8.74
CA ALA A 81 -15.66 -3.36 9.45
C ALA A 81 -15.13 -4.79 9.24
N ASP A 82 -16.02 -5.76 9.10
CA ASP A 82 -15.70 -7.16 8.80
C ASP A 82 -15.02 -7.33 7.43
N VAL A 83 -15.41 -6.52 6.43
CA VAL A 83 -14.75 -6.48 5.12
C VAL A 83 -13.40 -5.77 5.21
N ARG A 84 -13.31 -4.66 5.95
CA ARG A 84 -12.05 -3.91 6.13
C ARG A 84 -10.93 -4.73 6.74
N VAL A 85 -11.25 -5.62 7.67
CA VAL A 85 -10.26 -6.48 8.36
C VAL A 85 -9.65 -7.52 7.40
N LYS A 86 -10.33 -7.86 6.31
CA LYS A 86 -9.81 -8.80 5.30
C LYS A 86 -8.77 -8.16 4.38
N LEU A 87 -8.73 -6.84 4.30
CA LEU A 87 -7.84 -6.11 3.39
C LEU A 87 -6.41 -6.12 3.94
N SER A 88 -5.49 -6.70 3.17
CA SER A 88 -4.05 -6.60 3.45
C SER A 88 -3.53 -5.18 3.17
N ASP A 89 -2.36 -4.87 3.70
CA ASP A 89 -1.70 -3.58 3.46
C ASP A 89 -1.39 -3.35 1.97
N ALA A 90 -1.11 -4.42 1.22
CA ALA A 90 -0.97 -4.33 -0.24
C ALA A 90 -2.27 -3.91 -0.92
N MET A 91 -3.40 -4.53 -0.55
CA MET A 91 -4.73 -4.16 -1.10
C MET A 91 -5.12 -2.74 -0.70
N ARG A 92 -4.82 -2.33 0.53
CA ARG A 92 -5.06 -0.97 1.02
C ARG A 92 -4.22 0.06 0.25
N THR A 93 -2.99 -0.28 -0.11
CA THR A 93 -2.16 0.57 -0.97
C THR A 93 -2.82 0.79 -2.33
N GLU A 94 -3.36 -0.26 -2.97
CA GLU A 94 -4.07 -0.13 -4.24
C GLU A 94 -5.32 0.76 -4.12
N ILE A 95 -6.06 0.66 -3.02
CA ILE A 95 -7.21 1.54 -2.74
C ILE A 95 -6.75 3.01 -2.61
N ALA A 96 -5.63 3.26 -1.95
CA ALA A 96 -5.05 4.60 -1.85
C ALA A 96 -4.56 5.14 -3.21
N GLU A 97 -4.04 4.28 -4.09
CA GLU A 97 -3.69 4.64 -5.47
C GLU A 97 -4.91 5.09 -6.27
N VAL A 98 -6.03 4.37 -6.15
CA VAL A 98 -7.29 4.74 -6.84
C VAL A 98 -7.77 6.12 -6.37
N PHE A 99 -7.66 6.41 -5.07
CA PHE A 99 -8.05 7.71 -4.52
C PHE A 99 -7.16 8.85 -5.01
N THR A 100 -5.84 8.65 -5.01
CA THR A 100 -4.88 9.68 -5.42
C THR A 100 -4.77 9.83 -6.93
N THR A 101 -5.35 8.92 -7.71
CA THR A 101 -5.18 8.81 -9.18
C THR A 101 -3.71 8.70 -9.61
N LEU A 102 -2.82 8.33 -8.68
CA LEU A 102 -1.39 8.20 -8.87
C LEU A 102 -0.96 6.76 -8.58
N PRO A 103 -0.21 6.10 -9.48
CA PRO A 103 0.36 4.79 -9.19
C PRO A 103 1.54 4.93 -8.22
N LEU A 104 1.31 4.63 -6.93
CA LEU A 104 2.35 4.48 -5.89
C LEU A 104 3.33 3.33 -6.21
N ARG A 105 2.93 2.37 -7.06
CA ARG A 105 3.73 1.24 -7.57
C ARG A 105 5.13 1.61 -8.10
N LYS A 106 5.39 2.85 -8.53
CA LYS A 106 6.74 3.29 -8.91
C LYS A 106 7.76 3.18 -7.77
N HIS A 107 7.33 3.29 -6.51
CA HIS A 107 8.21 3.14 -5.35
C HIS A 107 8.39 1.66 -4.96
N LEU A 108 7.35 0.83 -5.06
CA LEU A 108 7.42 -0.60 -4.70
C LEU A 108 8.23 -1.45 -5.71
N THR A 109 8.24 -1.10 -7.00
CA THR A 109 9.07 -1.81 -8.00
C THR A 109 10.56 -1.50 -7.87
N ALA A 110 10.93 -0.38 -7.23
CA ALA A 110 12.33 -0.11 -6.89
C ALA A 110 12.80 -1.04 -5.77
N LEU A 111 11.98 -1.23 -4.73
CA LEU A 111 12.30 -2.06 -3.55
C LEU A 111 12.42 -3.56 -3.87
N THR A 112 11.53 -4.11 -4.71
CA THR A 112 11.60 -5.54 -5.10
C THR A 112 12.81 -5.89 -6.00
N LYS A 113 13.34 -4.90 -6.74
CA LYS A 113 14.56 -5.08 -7.54
C LYS A 113 15.83 -5.17 -6.68
N GLU A 114 15.85 -4.51 -5.53
CA GLU A 114 17.01 -4.55 -4.62
C GLU A 114 17.07 -5.84 -3.81
N ILE A 115 15.93 -6.41 -3.42
CA ILE A 115 15.86 -7.70 -2.71
C ILE A 115 16.42 -8.84 -3.58
N THR A 116 16.04 -8.91 -4.86
CA THR A 116 16.54 -9.95 -5.79
C THR A 116 18.01 -9.79 -6.15
N THR A 117 18.53 -8.57 -6.18
CA THR A 117 19.96 -8.30 -6.44
C THR A 117 20.81 -8.66 -5.22
N THR A 118 20.28 -8.44 -4.01
CA THR A 118 20.97 -8.75 -2.75
C THR A 118 21.06 -10.25 -2.55
N GLU A 119 19.99 -11.03 -2.74
CA GLU A 119 20.02 -12.49 -2.66
C GLU A 119 20.95 -13.12 -3.72
N ALA A 120 20.98 -12.57 -4.93
CA ALA A 120 21.90 -13.04 -5.98
C ALA A 120 23.38 -12.76 -5.62
N ALA A 121 23.66 -11.63 -4.97
CA ALA A 121 24.99 -11.27 -4.50
C ALA A 121 25.42 -12.12 -3.29
N THR A 122 24.53 -12.41 -2.33
CA THR A 122 24.86 -13.27 -1.18
C THR A 122 25.08 -14.72 -1.59
N ARG A 123 24.28 -15.23 -2.54
CA ARG A 123 24.43 -16.60 -3.06
C ARG A 123 25.71 -16.78 -3.88
N LYS A 124 26.13 -15.73 -4.60
CA LYS A 124 27.41 -15.72 -5.32
C LYS A 124 28.61 -15.61 -4.38
N ALA A 125 28.51 -14.84 -3.29
CA ALA A 125 29.57 -14.72 -2.29
C ALA A 125 29.78 -16.01 -1.46
N MET A 126 28.72 -16.77 -1.17
CA MET A 126 28.85 -18.07 -0.48
C MET A 126 29.39 -19.20 -1.38
N ALA A 127 29.28 -19.08 -2.70
CA ALA A 127 29.82 -20.06 -3.65
C ALA A 127 31.33 -19.88 -3.93
N ASP A 128 31.90 -18.71 -3.59
CA ASP A 128 33.31 -18.34 -3.84
C ASP A 128 34.21 -18.48 -2.59
N LEU A 129 33.72 -19.09 -1.50
CA LEU A 129 34.54 -19.37 -0.31
C LEU A 129 35.51 -20.53 -0.59
N PRO A 130 36.84 -20.33 -0.53
CA PRO A 130 37.79 -21.41 -0.73
C PRO A 130 37.73 -22.40 0.44
N ALA A 131 37.63 -23.69 0.12
CA ALA A 131 37.78 -24.78 1.07
C ALA A 131 39.12 -24.61 1.81
N THR A 132 39.06 -24.28 3.09
CA THR A 132 40.24 -24.13 3.93
C THR A 132 40.83 -25.53 4.16
N GLU A 133 41.93 -25.82 3.49
CA GLU A 133 42.72 -27.04 3.73
C GLU A 133 43.21 -27.04 5.18
N ALA A 134 42.66 -27.96 5.97
CA ALA A 134 43.22 -28.34 7.25
C ALA A 134 44.44 -29.23 6.99
N THR A 135 45.63 -28.64 6.95
CA THR A 135 46.90 -29.39 7.03
C THR A 135 47.32 -29.49 8.48
N ALA A 136 47.21 -30.72 9.00
CA ALA A 136 47.85 -31.18 10.23
C ALA A 136 49.17 -31.85 9.86
N GLU A 137 50.27 -31.41 10.47
CA GLU A 137 51.61 -32.03 10.62
C GLU A 137 52.54 -30.91 11.13
N GLU A 138 53.43 -31.03 12.12
CA GLU A 138 53.90 -32.09 13.02
C GLU A 138 54.54 -31.38 14.24
#